data_AF-A0A6B3SLZ7-F1
#
_entry.id   AF-A0A6B3SLZ7-F1
#
_cell.length_a   1.000
_cell.length_b   1.000
_cell.length_c   1.000
_cell.angle_alpha   90.00
_cell.angle_beta   90.00
_cell.angle_gamma   90.00
#
_symmetry.space_group_name_H-M   'P 1'
#
loop_
_entity.id
_entity.type
_entity.pdbx_description
1 polymer ?
#
loop_
_entity_poly.entity_id
_entity_poly.type
_entity_poly.pdbx_seq_one_letter_code
_entity_poly.pdbx_strand_id
1 'polypeptide(L)'
;MDASVTYSGDVCAFYANNLQIRGINGRAKIDAAGRNANGKGTWVVGGSGTLIENVEMFGAKVPDENGAAIRLDGKHLTLRNSFLHDNENGILTNNDGVSNIVIEYSEFGHNGFGDGYSHNLYIGNVNSLVFRYNSSHDANVGHNLKSRAKTNTIAYNRFSSTPPGQTGSTASGQPSYEIDLPNGGTSYVIGNVIQQPALNQNPYLLSYAEEGAVNPGTDLYVVNNTFLNDAAGGTFIVIGGGVSTPALIQNNVFAGPGTVTSQAGATLRTNYQASAPAFVNRQAFDLQPAAGAPFIDAGSQPGIAATGVSLVPMNEYVDVARTRTRTVAGGIDIGAYEAAVN
;
A
#
# COMPACT_ATOMS: atom_id res chain seq x y z
N MET A 1 17.58 -19.58 3.56
CA MET A 1 18.25 -18.94 4.71
C MET A 1 17.50 -19.34 5.95
N ASP A 2 18.19 -19.83 6.97
CA ASP A 2 17.55 -20.33 8.18
C ASP A 2 17.23 -19.17 9.14
N ALA A 3 16.09 -19.22 9.83
CA ALA A 3 15.64 -18.14 10.72
C ALA A 3 16.21 -18.21 12.16
N SER A 4 17.04 -19.20 12.49
CA SER A 4 17.67 -19.33 13.80
C SER A 4 18.77 -18.30 14.08
N VAL A 5 19.21 -17.54 13.06
CA VAL A 5 20.24 -16.52 13.19
C VAL A 5 19.85 -15.22 12.49
N THR A 6 20.42 -14.12 12.96
CA THR A 6 20.44 -12.84 12.24
C THR A 6 21.67 -12.78 11.34
N TYR A 7 21.43 -12.54 10.05
CA TYR A 7 22.43 -12.32 9.01
C TYR A 7 22.91 -10.86 9.07
N SER A 8 23.89 -10.59 9.92
CA SER A 8 24.39 -9.24 10.22
C SER A 8 25.44 -8.78 9.22
N GLY A 9 25.15 -7.70 8.49
CA GLY A 9 26.04 -7.14 7.48
C GLY A 9 26.12 -7.98 6.21
N ASP A 10 25.17 -8.90 6.01
CA ASP A 10 25.07 -9.78 4.83
C ASP A 10 24.36 -9.06 3.68
N VAL A 11 25.03 -8.02 3.20
CA VAL A 11 24.63 -7.21 2.05
C VAL A 11 25.18 -7.82 0.77
N CYS A 12 24.41 -7.75 -0.33
CA CYS A 12 24.81 -8.39 -1.57
C CYS A 12 24.22 -7.69 -2.79
N ALA A 13 24.98 -7.63 -3.89
CA ALA A 13 24.48 -7.36 -5.22
C ALA A 13 24.50 -8.64 -6.04
N PHE A 14 23.36 -9.06 -6.59
CA PHE A 14 23.27 -10.30 -7.35
C PHE A 14 22.58 -10.10 -8.70
N TYR A 15 23.16 -10.67 -9.75
CA TYR A 15 22.81 -10.42 -11.15
C TYR A 15 22.22 -11.63 -11.88
N ALA A 16 22.15 -12.79 -11.20
CA ALA A 16 21.53 -13.98 -11.80
C ALA A 16 20.01 -13.79 -11.94
N ASN A 17 19.47 -14.26 -13.06
CA ASN A 17 18.03 -14.23 -13.32
C ASN A 17 17.32 -15.37 -12.59
N ASN A 18 16.03 -15.20 -12.35
CA ASN A 18 15.10 -16.21 -11.81
C ASN A 18 15.56 -16.80 -10.47
N LEU A 19 16.25 -16.00 -9.66
CA LEU A 19 16.64 -16.42 -8.32
C LEU A 19 15.41 -16.55 -7.44
N GLN A 20 15.38 -17.60 -6.63
CA GLN A 20 14.42 -17.77 -5.54
C GLN A 20 15.19 -17.72 -4.23
N ILE A 21 14.90 -16.71 -3.43
CA ILE A 21 15.55 -16.44 -2.15
C ILE A 21 14.48 -16.57 -1.08
N ARG A 22 14.63 -17.56 -0.19
CA ARG A 22 13.60 -17.91 0.79
C ARG A 22 14.16 -18.11 2.20
N GLY A 23 13.50 -17.50 3.19
CA GLY A 23 13.65 -17.85 4.60
C GLY A 23 12.97 -19.19 4.92
N ILE A 24 13.64 -20.08 5.65
CA ILE A 24 13.13 -21.37 6.10
C ILE A 24 13.17 -21.44 7.62
N ASN A 25 12.32 -22.28 8.21
CA ASN A 25 12.20 -22.48 9.67
C ASN A 25 11.83 -21.20 10.44
N GLY A 26 11.10 -20.30 9.79
CA GLY A 26 10.77 -18.96 10.30
C GLY A 26 11.18 -17.88 9.31
N ARG A 27 11.05 -16.61 9.72
CA ARG A 27 11.43 -15.46 8.91
C ARG A 27 12.91 -15.15 9.11
N ALA A 28 13.73 -15.30 8.08
CA ALA A 28 15.16 -15.03 8.18
C ALA A 28 15.39 -13.52 8.36
N LYS A 29 16.27 -13.13 9.30
CA LYS A 29 16.54 -11.72 9.62
C LYS A 29 17.81 -11.23 8.97
N ILE A 30 17.74 -10.20 8.15
CA ILE A 30 18.85 -9.61 7.42
C ILE A 30 19.03 -8.19 7.93
N ASP A 31 20.08 -7.98 8.72
CA ASP A 31 20.45 -6.67 9.25
C ASP A 31 21.55 -6.08 8.36
N ALA A 32 21.35 -4.88 7.83
CA ALA A 32 22.38 -4.19 7.06
C ALA A 32 23.64 -3.92 7.90
N ALA A 33 23.50 -3.73 9.23
CA ALA A 33 24.57 -3.54 10.20
C ALA A 33 25.65 -2.52 9.78
N GLY A 34 25.21 -1.38 9.23
CA GLY A 34 26.09 -0.31 8.75
C GLY A 34 26.81 -0.61 7.43
N ARG A 35 26.50 -1.72 6.76
CA ARG A 35 26.99 -2.06 5.43
C ARG A 35 25.91 -1.83 4.38
N ASN A 36 26.35 -1.75 3.13
CA ASN A 36 25.46 -1.70 1.97
C ASN A 36 26.14 -2.36 0.76
N ALA A 37 25.32 -2.84 -0.17
CA ALA A 37 25.75 -3.29 -1.48
C ALA A 37 25.69 -2.13 -2.47
N ASN A 38 26.79 -1.93 -3.20
CA ASN A 38 26.95 -0.93 -4.27
C ASN A 38 26.60 0.52 -3.89
N GLY A 39 26.64 0.90 -2.61
CA GLY A 39 26.20 2.23 -2.18
C GLY A 39 24.68 2.43 -2.18
N LYS A 40 23.87 1.36 -2.31
CA LYS A 40 22.43 1.48 -2.61
C LYS A 40 21.47 0.85 -1.60
N GLY A 41 21.86 -0.24 -0.93
CA GLY A 41 20.92 -0.97 -0.07
C GLY A 41 21.45 -2.27 0.51
N THR A 42 20.62 -2.99 1.25
CA THR A 42 20.96 -4.32 1.79
C THR A 42 21.14 -5.31 0.65
N TRP A 43 20.10 -5.50 -0.18
CA TRP A 43 20.18 -6.31 -1.39
C TRP A 43 19.94 -5.48 -2.65
N VAL A 44 20.90 -5.52 -3.57
CA VAL A 44 20.78 -4.96 -4.92
C VAL A 44 20.46 -6.10 -5.89
N VAL A 45 19.20 -6.17 -6.29
CA VAL A 45 18.68 -7.16 -7.23
C VAL A 45 18.96 -6.66 -8.64
N GLY A 46 20.05 -7.13 -9.26
CA GLY A 46 20.42 -6.79 -10.64
C GLY A 46 19.88 -7.77 -11.69
N GLY A 47 19.48 -8.97 -11.27
CA GLY A 47 18.88 -9.99 -12.14
C GLY A 47 17.40 -9.75 -12.46
N SER A 48 16.89 -10.50 -13.43
CA SER A 48 15.49 -10.47 -13.85
C SER A 48 14.66 -11.58 -13.20
N GLY A 49 13.42 -11.30 -12.77
CA GLY A 49 12.47 -12.33 -12.33
C GLY A 49 12.77 -12.93 -10.95
N THR A 50 13.35 -12.14 -10.05
CA THR A 50 13.69 -12.61 -8.70
C THR A 50 12.42 -12.77 -7.86
N LEU A 51 12.35 -13.88 -7.11
CA LEU A 51 11.37 -14.14 -6.06
C LEU A 51 12.07 -14.08 -4.70
N ILE A 52 11.61 -13.21 -3.81
CA ILE A 52 12.08 -13.09 -2.44
C ILE A 52 10.92 -13.41 -1.50
N GLU A 53 11.11 -14.36 -0.59
CA GLU A 53 10.05 -14.83 0.28
C GLU A 53 10.51 -15.02 1.73
N ASN A 54 9.65 -14.61 2.67
CA ASN A 54 9.79 -14.93 4.09
C ASN A 54 11.10 -14.40 4.72
N VAL A 55 11.39 -13.12 4.47
CA VAL A 55 12.55 -12.40 5.03
C VAL A 55 12.13 -11.17 5.84
N GLU A 56 12.91 -10.84 6.86
CA GLU A 56 12.85 -9.60 7.65
C GLU A 56 14.11 -8.81 7.29
N MET A 57 13.98 -7.57 6.82
CA MET A 57 15.13 -6.77 6.37
C MET A 57 15.08 -5.38 6.97
N PHE A 58 16.18 -4.97 7.62
CA PHE A 58 16.25 -3.69 8.33
C PHE A 58 17.63 -3.05 8.36
N GLY A 59 17.67 -1.77 8.70
CA GLY A 59 18.89 -1.01 8.99
C GLY A 59 19.62 -0.47 7.76
N ALA A 60 19.08 -0.59 6.55
CA ALA A 60 19.75 -0.11 5.34
C ALA A 60 19.87 1.42 5.36
N LYS A 61 21.13 1.90 5.33
CA LYS A 61 21.49 3.32 5.28
C LYS A 61 22.66 3.55 4.34
N VAL A 62 22.59 4.59 3.51
CA VAL A 62 23.66 4.94 2.55
C VAL A 62 23.92 6.45 2.59
N PRO A 63 25.09 6.93 2.13
CA PRO A 63 25.41 8.37 2.15
C PRO A 63 24.44 9.27 1.39
N ASP A 64 23.75 8.73 0.38
CA ASP A 64 22.74 9.44 -0.42
C ASP A 64 21.33 9.45 0.23
N GLU A 65 21.21 8.96 1.47
CA GLU A 65 19.97 9.02 2.28
C GLU A 65 18.76 8.28 1.65
N ASN A 66 19.05 7.29 0.79
CA ASN A 66 18.04 6.51 0.05
C ASN A 66 18.28 5.00 0.08
N GLY A 67 19.02 4.51 1.07
CA GLY A 67 19.41 3.11 1.26
C GLY A 67 18.21 2.19 1.38
N ALA A 68 18.03 1.30 0.42
CA ALA A 68 16.86 0.42 0.39
C ALA A 68 17.13 -0.94 1.05
N ALA A 69 16.16 -1.56 1.74
CA ALA A 69 16.28 -2.99 2.04
C ALA A 69 16.41 -3.80 0.75
N ILE A 70 15.57 -3.49 -0.25
CA ILE A 70 15.69 -4.05 -1.60
C ILE A 70 15.79 -2.91 -2.62
N ARG A 71 16.93 -2.83 -3.30
CA ARG A 71 17.12 -1.99 -4.48
C ARG A 71 16.95 -2.86 -5.73
N LEU A 72 15.92 -2.60 -6.54
CA LEU A 72 15.71 -3.31 -7.80
C LEU A 72 16.37 -2.57 -8.95
N ASP A 73 17.59 -3.00 -9.31
CA ASP A 73 18.32 -2.51 -10.47
C ASP A 73 17.96 -3.30 -11.75
N GLY A 74 17.62 -4.58 -11.60
CA GLY A 74 17.19 -5.48 -12.64
C GLY A 74 15.73 -5.30 -13.02
N LYS A 75 15.05 -6.39 -13.39
CA LYS A 75 13.65 -6.36 -13.88
C LYS A 75 12.79 -7.40 -13.19
N HIS A 76 11.51 -7.11 -13.00
CA HIS A 76 10.51 -8.03 -12.43
C HIS A 76 10.89 -8.58 -11.04
N LEU A 77 10.09 -8.23 -10.04
CA LEU A 77 10.29 -8.68 -8.66
C LEU A 77 8.98 -9.24 -8.12
N THR A 78 9.07 -10.38 -7.45
CA THR A 78 8.00 -10.86 -6.57
C THR A 78 8.52 -10.89 -5.14
N LEU A 79 7.83 -10.21 -4.23
CA LEU A 79 8.10 -10.23 -2.79
C LEU A 79 6.88 -10.81 -2.06
N ARG A 80 7.10 -11.80 -1.17
CA ARG A 80 6.02 -12.42 -0.40
C ARG A 80 6.37 -12.68 1.05
N ASN A 81 5.40 -12.57 1.95
CA ASN A 81 5.56 -12.98 3.36
C ASN A 81 6.74 -12.30 4.07
N SER A 82 7.11 -11.08 3.66
CA SER A 82 8.32 -10.41 4.11
C SER A 82 8.01 -9.19 4.98
N PHE A 83 8.97 -8.72 5.76
CA PHE A 83 8.84 -7.52 6.61
C PHE A 83 10.05 -6.63 6.42
N LEU A 84 9.84 -5.45 5.85
CA LEU A 84 10.90 -4.50 5.53
C LEU A 84 10.69 -3.26 6.39
N HIS A 85 11.61 -2.98 7.31
CA HIS A 85 11.43 -1.90 8.29
C HIS A 85 12.72 -1.21 8.72
N ASP A 86 12.63 0.01 9.24
CA ASP A 86 13.77 0.79 9.74
C ASP A 86 14.93 0.93 8.71
N ASN A 87 14.57 1.08 7.44
CA ASN A 87 15.50 1.41 6.34
C ASN A 87 15.25 2.84 5.88
N GLU A 88 16.19 3.44 5.14
CA GLU A 88 15.89 4.69 4.44
C GLU A 88 14.80 4.47 3.37
N ASN A 89 14.83 3.36 2.63
CA ASN A 89 13.70 2.87 1.83
C ASN A 89 13.40 1.40 2.12
N GLY A 90 12.12 0.99 2.14
CA GLY A 90 11.80 -0.43 2.14
C GLY A 90 12.18 -1.04 0.79
N ILE A 91 11.51 -0.58 -0.27
CA ILE A 91 11.83 -0.94 -1.65
C ILE A 91 12.04 0.32 -2.48
N LEU A 92 13.06 0.29 -3.34
CA LEU A 92 13.30 1.31 -4.36
C LEU A 92 13.60 0.64 -5.71
N THR A 93 12.73 0.84 -6.69
CA THR A 93 12.89 0.28 -8.04
C THR A 93 13.38 1.29 -9.08
N ASN A 94 13.94 0.78 -10.17
CA ASN A 94 14.25 1.55 -11.37
C ASN A 94 13.01 2.00 -12.15
N ASN A 95 13.25 2.87 -13.14
CA ASN A 95 12.27 3.41 -14.10
C ASN A 95 12.42 2.74 -15.48
N ASP A 96 12.24 1.41 -15.55
CA ASP A 96 12.51 0.64 -16.77
C ASP A 96 11.34 0.57 -17.78
N GLY A 97 10.15 1.00 -17.37
CA GLY A 97 8.92 0.98 -18.14
C GLY A 97 8.38 -0.42 -18.50
N VAL A 98 9.01 -1.50 -18.06
CA VAL A 98 8.72 -2.88 -18.48
C VAL A 98 8.52 -3.87 -17.33
N SER A 99 8.97 -3.54 -16.12
CA SER A 99 8.88 -4.44 -14.97
C SER A 99 7.44 -4.70 -14.52
N ASN A 100 7.20 -5.94 -14.13
CA ASN A 100 5.98 -6.35 -13.43
C ASN A 100 6.40 -6.68 -11.99
N ILE A 101 5.85 -5.94 -11.04
CA ILE A 101 6.16 -6.05 -9.61
C ILE A 101 4.96 -6.65 -8.90
N VAL A 102 5.19 -7.70 -8.11
CA VAL A 102 4.16 -8.32 -7.27
C VAL A 102 4.64 -8.30 -5.83
N ILE A 103 3.84 -7.72 -4.95
CA ILE A 103 4.12 -7.67 -3.51
C ILE A 103 2.86 -8.14 -2.80
N GLU A 104 2.98 -9.23 -2.05
CA GLU A 104 1.83 -9.79 -1.33
C GLU A 104 2.18 -10.36 0.04
N TYR A 105 1.21 -10.36 0.96
CA TYR A 105 1.36 -10.88 2.33
C TYR A 105 2.57 -10.28 3.08
N SER A 106 2.97 -9.06 2.74
CA SER A 106 4.17 -8.42 3.27
C SER A 106 3.83 -7.21 4.13
N GLU A 107 4.76 -6.87 5.00
CA GLU A 107 4.66 -5.76 5.95
C GLU A 107 5.79 -4.75 5.68
N PHE A 108 5.47 -3.47 5.78
CA PHE A 108 6.42 -2.37 5.66
C PHE A 108 6.17 -1.40 6.81
N GLY A 109 7.18 -1.14 7.62
CA GLY A 109 7.04 -0.33 8.83
C GLY A 109 8.20 0.63 8.98
N HIS A 110 7.94 1.90 9.27
CA HIS A 110 8.99 2.84 9.72
C HIS A 110 10.23 2.92 8.82
N ASN A 111 10.05 2.78 7.50
CA ASN A 111 11.08 3.19 6.55
C ASN A 111 10.92 4.67 6.20
N GLY A 112 12.02 5.32 5.88
CA GLY A 112 12.08 6.74 5.55
C GLY A 112 13.23 7.44 6.26
N PHE A 113 13.81 8.44 5.60
CA PHE A 113 14.90 9.23 6.17
C PHE A 113 14.42 10.48 6.94
N GLY A 114 13.12 10.84 6.81
CA GLY A 114 12.58 12.08 7.37
C GLY A 114 12.59 13.27 6.40
N ASP A 115 13.00 13.05 5.14
CA ASP A 115 13.19 14.08 4.11
C ASP A 115 11.98 14.29 3.19
N GLY A 116 11.04 13.34 3.18
CA GLY A 116 9.90 13.32 2.25
C GLY A 116 10.15 12.67 0.89
N TYR A 117 11.38 12.21 0.61
CA TYR A 117 11.77 11.56 -0.66
C TYR A 117 12.06 10.06 -0.51
N SER A 118 12.25 9.60 0.72
CA SER A 118 12.44 8.22 1.08
C SER A 118 11.14 7.62 1.65
N HIS A 119 10.81 6.38 1.30
CA HIS A 119 9.45 5.82 1.51
C HIS A 119 9.47 4.36 1.99
N ASN A 120 8.32 3.89 2.49
CA ASN A 120 8.09 2.45 2.69
C ASN A 120 8.22 1.69 1.36
N LEU A 121 7.54 2.18 0.32
CA LEU A 121 7.66 1.64 -1.03
C LEU A 121 7.78 2.76 -2.06
N TYR A 122 8.84 2.74 -2.86
CA TYR A 122 8.99 3.53 -4.08
C TYR A 122 9.07 2.63 -5.29
N ILE A 123 7.95 2.52 -6.00
CA ILE A 123 7.87 1.84 -7.30
C ILE A 123 8.02 2.89 -8.40
N GLY A 124 9.14 2.82 -9.12
CA GLY A 124 9.45 3.68 -10.26
C GLY A 124 8.52 3.46 -11.45
N ASN A 125 8.83 4.09 -12.58
CA ASN A 125 8.08 3.92 -13.83
C ASN A 125 8.31 2.49 -14.35
N VAL A 126 7.35 1.61 -14.07
CA VAL A 126 7.36 0.20 -14.47
C VAL A 126 6.08 -0.15 -15.23
N ASN A 127 5.97 -1.36 -15.77
CA ASN A 127 4.76 -1.79 -16.46
C ASN A 127 3.57 -1.97 -15.51
N SER A 128 3.72 -2.74 -14.43
CA SER A 128 2.62 -2.95 -13.48
C SER A 128 3.07 -3.18 -12.05
N LEU A 129 2.24 -2.74 -11.10
CA LEU A 129 2.31 -3.14 -9.69
C LEU A 129 1.05 -3.92 -9.30
N VAL A 130 1.25 -5.09 -8.68
CA VAL A 130 0.22 -5.77 -7.88
C VAL A 130 0.66 -5.69 -6.42
N PHE A 131 -0.08 -4.95 -5.61
CA PHE A 131 0.12 -4.79 -4.17
C PHE A 131 -1.13 -5.27 -3.45
N ARG A 132 -1.09 -6.47 -2.88
CA ARG A 132 -2.26 -7.08 -2.22
C ARG A 132 -1.97 -7.81 -0.91
N TYR A 133 -2.92 -7.79 0.01
CA TYR A 133 -2.80 -8.48 1.30
C TYR A 133 -1.63 -7.98 2.15
N ASN A 134 -1.19 -6.74 1.97
CA ASN A 134 -0.05 -6.17 2.66
C ASN A 134 -0.48 -5.22 3.79
N SER A 135 0.43 -4.99 4.73
CA SER A 135 0.38 -3.89 5.68
C SER A 135 1.50 -2.91 5.37
N SER A 136 1.20 -1.63 5.15
CA SER A 136 2.23 -0.59 5.06
C SER A 136 1.88 0.52 6.03
N HIS A 137 2.80 0.82 6.92
CA HIS A 137 2.51 1.75 8.00
C HIS A 137 3.72 2.54 8.46
N ASP A 138 3.44 3.64 9.14
CA ASP A 138 4.43 4.40 9.90
C ASP A 138 5.63 4.90 9.08
N ALA A 139 5.46 5.23 7.79
CA ALA A 139 6.56 5.85 7.04
C ALA A 139 7.16 7.05 7.81
N ASN A 140 8.48 7.07 7.98
CA ASN A 140 9.20 8.14 8.67
C ASN A 140 9.33 9.35 7.74
N VAL A 141 8.23 10.12 7.65
CA VAL A 141 7.97 11.04 6.53
C VAL A 141 7.95 10.23 5.21
N GLY A 142 7.69 10.86 4.07
CA GLY A 142 7.51 10.13 2.81
C GLY A 142 6.14 9.47 2.74
N HIS A 143 6.01 8.30 2.11
CA HIS A 143 4.71 7.70 1.76
C HIS A 143 4.67 6.24 2.18
N ASN A 144 3.48 5.76 2.53
CA ASN A 144 3.29 4.32 2.72
C ASN A 144 3.40 3.59 1.38
N LEU A 145 2.86 4.15 0.29
CA LEU A 145 3.12 3.66 -1.07
C LEU A 145 3.27 4.82 -2.05
N LYS A 146 4.38 4.85 -2.81
CA LYS A 146 4.52 5.64 -4.04
C LYS A 146 4.67 4.70 -5.23
N SER A 147 3.82 4.85 -6.25
CA SER A 147 3.94 4.05 -7.48
C SER A 147 3.76 4.87 -8.75
N ARG A 148 4.74 4.79 -9.64
CA ARG A 148 4.69 5.35 -11.00
C ARG A 148 4.35 4.30 -12.07
N ALA A 149 3.91 3.11 -11.67
CA ALA A 149 3.56 2.04 -12.62
C ALA A 149 2.42 2.44 -13.55
N LYS A 150 2.44 1.97 -14.80
CA LYS A 150 1.39 2.24 -15.80
C LYS A 150 0.05 1.60 -15.42
N THR A 151 0.11 0.48 -14.70
CA THR A 151 -1.06 -0.21 -14.14
C THR A 151 -0.84 -0.54 -12.68
N ASN A 152 -1.77 -0.16 -11.81
CA ASN A 152 -1.69 -0.41 -10.37
C ASN A 152 -2.89 -1.24 -9.92
N THR A 153 -2.66 -2.41 -9.33
CA THR A 153 -3.67 -3.18 -8.60
C THR A 153 -3.31 -3.14 -7.13
N ILE A 154 -4.01 -2.29 -6.37
CA ILE A 154 -3.81 -2.08 -4.94
C ILE A 154 -5.06 -2.62 -4.25
N ALA A 155 -4.99 -3.85 -3.76
CA ALA A 155 -6.19 -4.55 -3.29
C ALA A 155 -6.02 -5.24 -1.95
N TYR A 156 -7.00 -5.06 -1.05
CA TYR A 156 -7.06 -5.78 0.22
C TYR A 156 -5.82 -5.55 1.10
N ASN A 157 -5.37 -4.30 1.20
CA ASN A 157 -4.24 -3.91 2.05
C ASN A 157 -4.71 -3.07 3.24
N ARG A 158 -3.82 -2.92 4.22
CA ARG A 158 -3.91 -1.89 5.25
C ARG A 158 -2.81 -0.86 5.05
N PHE A 159 -3.21 0.40 4.96
CA PHE A 159 -2.37 1.58 5.08
C PHE A 159 -2.77 2.31 6.36
N SER A 160 -1.83 2.50 7.29
CA SER A 160 -2.13 3.12 8.59
C SER A 160 -0.91 3.78 9.22
N SER A 161 -1.15 4.56 10.27
CA SER A 161 -0.10 4.87 11.25
C SER A 161 -0.49 4.24 12.58
N THR A 162 0.39 3.40 13.11
CA THR A 162 0.16 2.78 14.41
C THR A 162 0.71 3.70 15.51
N PRO A 163 0.09 3.72 16.70
CA PRO A 163 0.70 4.31 17.88
C PRO A 163 2.08 3.68 18.15
N PRO A 164 3.09 4.44 18.62
CA PRO A 164 4.42 3.90 18.90
C PRO A 164 4.34 2.68 19.83
N GLY A 165 5.07 1.60 19.51
CA GLY A 165 5.20 0.41 20.36
C GLY A 165 4.10 -0.65 20.21
N GLN A 166 3.22 -0.54 19.21
CA GLN A 166 2.38 -1.68 18.79
C GLN A 166 3.20 -2.71 18.00
N THR A 167 2.77 -3.98 18.01
CA THR A 167 3.43 -5.06 17.27
C THR A 167 3.56 -4.69 15.79
N GLY A 168 4.79 -4.74 15.25
CA GLY A 168 5.11 -4.34 13.87
C GLY A 168 5.67 -2.92 13.74
N SER A 169 5.45 -2.04 14.71
CA SER A 169 5.97 -0.67 14.70
C SER A 169 7.09 -0.46 15.70
N THR A 170 8.25 -0.07 15.19
CA THR A 170 9.41 0.33 16.00
C THR A 170 9.33 1.79 16.45
N ALA A 171 8.55 2.63 15.75
CA ALA A 171 8.15 3.98 16.15
C ALA A 171 6.94 4.48 15.31
N SER A 172 6.21 5.49 15.82
CA SER A 172 5.18 6.14 14.98
C SER A 172 5.81 7.00 13.90
N GLY A 173 5.42 6.77 12.65
CA GLY A 173 5.73 7.65 11.54
C GLY A 173 4.66 8.74 11.35
N GLN A 174 5.04 9.80 10.65
CA GLN A 174 4.11 10.81 10.12
C GLN A 174 4.14 10.74 8.59
N PRO A 175 3.43 9.78 7.98
CA PRO A 175 3.37 9.70 6.52
C PRO A 175 2.80 11.00 5.93
N SER A 176 3.26 11.31 4.73
CA SER A 176 2.70 12.36 3.87
C SER A 176 1.44 11.82 3.20
N TYR A 177 1.57 10.99 2.15
CA TYR A 177 0.46 10.25 1.56
C TYR A 177 0.41 8.81 2.06
N GLU A 178 -0.80 8.27 2.21
CA GLU A 178 -0.99 6.84 2.41
C GLU A 178 -0.72 6.10 1.10
N ILE A 179 -1.24 6.63 -0.01
CA ILE A 179 -1.01 6.12 -1.36
C ILE A 179 -0.80 7.32 -2.29
N ASP A 180 0.32 7.32 -3.01
CA ASP A 180 0.63 8.29 -4.06
C ASP A 180 0.85 7.57 -5.39
N LEU A 181 0.02 7.92 -6.38
CA LEU A 181 0.08 7.47 -7.76
C LEU A 181 0.41 8.67 -8.67
N PRO A 182 1.62 9.25 -8.54
CA PRO A 182 1.90 10.62 -8.98
C PRO A 182 1.82 10.81 -10.49
N ASN A 183 1.93 9.73 -11.29
CA ASN A 183 1.84 9.80 -12.75
C ASN A 183 0.54 9.25 -13.35
N GLY A 184 -0.45 8.94 -12.51
CA GLY A 184 -1.67 8.26 -12.93
C GLY A 184 -1.38 6.85 -13.43
N GLY A 185 -2.09 6.42 -14.46
CA GLY A 185 -2.10 5.03 -14.94
C GLY A 185 -3.40 4.33 -14.57
N THR A 186 -3.78 3.29 -15.31
CA THR A 186 -4.99 2.53 -14.99
C THR A 186 -4.86 1.86 -13.62
N SER A 187 -5.65 2.32 -12.65
CA SER A 187 -5.43 2.02 -11.24
C SER A 187 -6.70 1.50 -10.57
N TYR A 188 -6.56 0.36 -9.89
CA TYR A 188 -7.61 -0.31 -9.13
C TYR A 188 -7.23 -0.26 -7.65
N VAL A 189 -7.98 0.50 -6.87
CA VAL A 189 -7.85 0.62 -5.41
C VAL A 189 -9.08 -0.04 -4.82
N ILE A 190 -8.97 -1.31 -4.42
CA ILE A 190 -10.13 -2.16 -4.09
C ILE A 190 -10.01 -2.80 -2.71
N GLY A 191 -11.01 -2.65 -1.85
CA GLY A 191 -11.06 -3.44 -0.60
C GLY A 191 -9.99 -3.07 0.43
N ASN A 192 -9.37 -1.90 0.35
CA ASN A 192 -8.29 -1.49 1.26
C ASN A 192 -8.85 -0.76 2.49
N VAL A 193 -8.10 -0.84 3.59
CA VAL A 193 -8.22 0.09 4.73
C VAL A 193 -7.13 1.15 4.56
N ILE A 194 -7.52 2.42 4.53
CA ILE A 194 -6.61 3.55 4.30
C ILE A 194 -6.82 4.57 5.41
N GLN A 195 -5.90 4.66 6.36
CA GLN A 195 -6.03 5.50 7.53
C GLN A 195 -4.90 6.53 7.60
N GLN A 196 -5.28 7.80 7.61
CA GLN A 196 -4.38 8.90 7.92
C GLN A 196 -4.44 9.26 9.41
N PRO A 197 -3.30 9.39 10.09
CA PRO A 197 -3.24 9.80 11.50
C PRO A 197 -3.61 11.29 11.70
N ALA A 198 -3.96 11.61 12.94
CA ALA A 198 -4.26 12.97 13.37
C ALA A 198 -3.08 13.94 13.14
N LEU A 199 -1.85 13.45 13.34
CA LEU A 199 -0.62 14.14 12.97
C LEU A 199 -0.08 13.54 11.68
N ASN A 200 -0.16 14.30 10.60
CA ASN A 200 0.31 13.90 9.27
C ASN A 200 1.09 15.05 8.62
N GLN A 201 1.82 14.73 7.54
CA GLN A 201 2.61 15.70 6.77
C GLN A 201 1.86 16.23 5.55
N ASN A 202 0.72 15.64 5.18
CA ASN A 202 -0.07 16.04 4.03
C ASN A 202 -1.57 15.77 4.24
N PRO A 203 -2.45 16.72 3.90
CA PRO A 203 -3.89 16.55 4.10
C PRO A 203 -4.59 15.58 3.13
N TYR A 204 -3.86 14.91 2.22
CA TYR A 204 -4.43 13.98 1.25
C TYR A 204 -4.09 12.53 1.55
N LEU A 205 -5.06 11.62 1.40
CA LEU A 205 -4.87 10.19 1.69
C LEU A 205 -4.42 9.42 0.44
N LEU A 206 -5.24 9.45 -0.62
CA LEU A 206 -4.94 8.91 -1.94
C LEU A 206 -4.68 10.06 -2.92
N SER A 207 -3.45 10.15 -3.43
CA SER A 207 -3.05 11.08 -4.49
C SER A 207 -2.97 10.37 -5.84
N TYR A 208 -3.51 11.00 -6.88
CA TYR A 208 -3.52 10.46 -8.22
C TYR A 208 -3.19 11.52 -9.26
N ALA A 209 -2.13 11.30 -10.03
CA ALA A 209 -1.66 12.14 -11.13
C ALA A 209 -1.31 13.60 -10.76
N GLU A 210 -1.03 13.90 -9.49
CA GLU A 210 -0.66 15.25 -9.02
C GLU A 210 0.68 15.74 -9.60
N GLU A 211 1.59 14.83 -9.97
CA GLU A 211 2.84 15.17 -10.68
C GLU A 211 2.70 15.05 -12.22
N GLY A 212 1.47 14.97 -12.72
CA GLY A 212 1.14 14.92 -14.14
C GLY A 212 0.72 13.54 -14.62
N ALA A 213 -0.40 13.50 -15.35
CA ALA A 213 -0.97 12.29 -15.97
C ALA A 213 -0.17 11.86 -17.23
N VAL A 214 1.07 11.42 -17.02
CA VAL A 214 1.99 11.04 -18.12
C VAL A 214 1.96 9.55 -18.46
N ASN A 215 1.33 8.71 -17.63
CA ASN A 215 1.09 7.31 -17.98
C ASN A 215 -0.02 7.18 -19.04
N PRO A 216 -0.01 6.12 -19.88
CA PRO A 216 -0.97 5.97 -20.98
C PRO A 216 -2.44 5.89 -20.52
N GLY A 217 -2.69 5.28 -19.35
CA GLY A 217 -4.03 5.16 -18.77
C GLY A 217 -4.31 6.28 -17.77
N THR A 218 -5.57 6.69 -17.66
CA THR A 218 -6.02 7.68 -16.66
C THR A 218 -7.22 7.20 -15.85
N ASP A 219 -7.63 5.94 -16.01
CA ASP A 219 -8.75 5.35 -15.27
C ASP A 219 -8.39 5.10 -13.81
N LEU A 220 -9.19 5.65 -12.90
CA LEU A 220 -9.08 5.40 -11.46
C LEU A 220 -10.38 4.77 -10.96
N TYR A 221 -10.26 3.55 -10.42
CA TYR A 221 -11.35 2.83 -9.77
C TYR A 221 -11.04 2.70 -8.27
N VAL A 222 -11.84 3.37 -7.43
CA VAL A 222 -11.75 3.32 -5.97
C VAL A 222 -13.01 2.65 -5.44
N VAL A 223 -12.91 1.36 -5.13
CA VAL A 223 -14.08 0.51 -4.89
C VAL A 223 -13.99 -0.22 -3.55
N ASN A 224 -15.05 -0.15 -2.74
CA ASN A 224 -15.15 -0.93 -1.50
C ASN A 224 -13.98 -0.72 -0.53
N ASN A 225 -13.42 0.49 -0.43
CA ASN A 225 -12.40 0.81 0.55
C ASN A 225 -13.02 1.41 1.81
N THR A 226 -12.32 1.28 2.94
CA THR A 226 -12.62 2.03 4.17
C THR A 226 -11.53 3.05 4.41
N PHE A 227 -11.84 4.32 4.19
CA PHE A 227 -10.96 5.44 4.51
C PHE A 227 -11.25 5.94 5.94
N LEU A 228 -10.19 6.16 6.72
CA LEU A 228 -10.26 6.76 8.05
C LEU A 228 -9.40 8.03 8.05
N ASN A 229 -10.01 9.18 8.30
CA ASN A 229 -9.27 10.42 8.53
C ASN A 229 -9.36 10.81 10.01
N ASP A 230 -8.23 10.67 10.73
CA ASP A 230 -8.12 11.11 12.11
C ASP A 230 -7.66 12.57 12.24
N ALA A 231 -7.29 13.23 11.13
CA ALA A 231 -6.92 14.64 11.09
C ALA A 231 -8.13 15.57 11.25
N ALA A 232 -7.87 16.86 11.48
CA ALA A 232 -8.92 17.87 11.63
C ALA A 232 -9.67 18.18 10.31
N GLY A 233 -9.11 17.80 9.16
CA GLY A 233 -9.65 18.01 7.83
C GLY A 233 -8.79 17.31 6.78
N GLY A 234 -9.10 17.48 5.49
CA GLY A 234 -8.31 16.89 4.41
C GLY A 234 -9.13 16.57 3.17
N THR A 235 -8.51 15.89 2.21
CA THR A 235 -9.18 15.32 1.03
C THR A 235 -8.87 13.84 0.95
N PHE A 236 -9.89 12.99 0.92
CA PHE A 236 -9.70 11.54 0.84
C PHE A 236 -9.01 11.12 -0.46
N ILE A 237 -9.46 11.68 -1.59
CA ILE A 237 -8.95 11.33 -2.92
C ILE A 237 -8.66 12.61 -3.71
N VAL A 238 -7.39 13.00 -3.81
CA VAL A 238 -6.97 14.11 -4.66
C VAL A 238 -6.59 13.58 -6.05
N ILE A 239 -7.11 14.24 -7.08
CA ILE A 239 -6.89 13.91 -8.48
C ILE A 239 -6.37 15.15 -9.20
N GLY A 240 -5.25 15.00 -9.90
CA GLY A 240 -4.60 16.06 -10.64
C GLY A 240 -5.49 16.65 -11.72
N GLY A 241 -5.49 17.98 -11.83
CA GLY A 241 -6.38 18.72 -12.75
C GLY A 241 -6.19 18.39 -14.25
N GLY A 242 -5.09 17.72 -14.61
CA GLY A 242 -4.85 17.19 -15.96
C GLY A 242 -5.63 15.92 -16.30
N VAL A 243 -6.32 15.30 -15.33
CA VAL A 243 -7.12 14.09 -15.53
C VAL A 243 -8.57 14.45 -15.87
N SER A 244 -8.94 14.30 -17.13
CA SER A 244 -10.32 14.49 -17.61
C SER A 244 -11.20 13.25 -17.48
N THR A 245 -10.61 12.06 -17.39
CA THR A 245 -11.31 10.80 -17.18
C THR A 245 -11.96 10.79 -15.79
N PRO A 246 -13.30 10.65 -15.69
CA PRO A 246 -13.98 10.54 -14.40
C PRO A 246 -13.49 9.32 -13.60
N ALA A 247 -13.04 9.54 -12.37
CA ALA A 247 -12.80 8.44 -11.44
C ALA A 247 -14.13 7.78 -11.06
N LEU A 248 -14.14 6.45 -10.95
CA LEU A 248 -15.23 5.72 -10.33
C LEU A 248 -14.91 5.55 -8.85
N ILE A 249 -15.69 6.19 -7.98
CA ILE A 249 -15.57 6.09 -6.53
C ILE A 249 -16.87 5.47 -6.03
N GLN A 250 -16.82 4.18 -5.71
CA GLN A 250 -18.02 3.40 -5.43
C GLN A 250 -17.90 2.52 -4.17
N ASN A 251 -18.97 2.41 -3.39
CA ASN A 251 -19.03 1.55 -2.20
C ASN A 251 -17.95 1.83 -1.15
N ASN A 252 -17.38 3.03 -1.07
CA ASN A 252 -16.38 3.34 -0.05
C ASN A 252 -17.03 3.90 1.22
N VAL A 253 -16.44 3.57 2.37
CA VAL A 253 -16.70 4.27 3.62
C VAL A 253 -15.67 5.39 3.77
N PHE A 254 -16.13 6.62 3.99
CA PHE A 254 -15.31 7.78 4.31
C PHE A 254 -15.60 8.20 5.76
N ALA A 255 -14.75 7.76 6.68
CA ALA A 255 -14.86 8.05 8.11
C ALA A 255 -14.03 9.28 8.48
N GLY A 256 -14.63 10.24 9.17
CA GLY A 256 -13.95 11.45 9.63
C GLY A 256 -14.14 12.67 8.71
N PRO A 257 -13.54 13.82 9.05
CA PRO A 257 -13.71 15.06 8.31
C PRO A 257 -12.96 15.02 6.97
N GLY A 258 -13.46 15.75 5.98
CA GLY A 258 -12.76 15.97 4.72
C GLY A 258 -13.66 15.92 3.49
N THR A 259 -13.07 16.34 2.37
CA THR A 259 -13.70 16.27 1.05
C THR A 259 -13.46 14.89 0.45
N VAL A 260 -14.50 14.25 -0.08
CA VAL A 260 -14.39 12.92 -0.71
C VAL A 260 -13.39 12.93 -1.87
N THR A 261 -13.52 13.89 -2.78
CA THR A 261 -12.58 14.03 -3.91
C THR A 261 -12.47 15.46 -4.43
N SER A 262 -11.31 15.81 -4.99
CA SER A 262 -11.09 17.07 -5.70
C SER A 262 -11.67 17.10 -7.12
N GLN A 263 -11.97 15.94 -7.74
CA GLN A 263 -12.46 15.90 -9.11
C GLN A 263 -13.98 16.07 -9.17
N ALA A 264 -14.43 17.25 -9.60
CA ALA A 264 -15.86 17.56 -9.73
C ALA A 264 -16.62 16.60 -10.68
N GLY A 265 -15.93 16.06 -11.68
CA GLY A 265 -16.49 15.10 -12.65
C GLY A 265 -16.49 13.64 -12.19
N ALA A 266 -16.00 13.33 -10.98
CA ALA A 266 -15.95 11.94 -10.51
C ALA A 266 -17.35 11.32 -10.42
N THR A 267 -17.44 10.04 -10.75
CA THR A 267 -18.67 9.25 -10.58
C THR A 267 -18.70 8.69 -9.16
N LEU A 268 -19.49 9.32 -8.28
CA LEU A 268 -19.74 8.85 -6.92
C LEU A 268 -20.98 7.95 -6.89
N ARG A 269 -20.86 6.72 -6.39
CA ARG A 269 -21.99 5.77 -6.26
C ARG A 269 -21.95 5.03 -4.94
N THR A 270 -23.07 4.98 -4.23
CA THR A 270 -23.25 4.15 -3.01
C THR A 270 -22.07 4.24 -2.02
N ASN A 271 -21.46 5.42 -1.88
CA ASN A 271 -20.47 5.66 -0.83
C ASN A 271 -21.18 6.08 0.45
N TYR A 272 -20.60 5.76 1.60
CA TYR A 272 -21.09 6.17 2.91
C TYR A 272 -20.08 7.11 3.57
N GLN A 273 -20.50 8.32 3.92
CA GLN A 273 -19.66 9.29 4.62
C GLN A 273 -20.27 9.63 5.98
N ALA A 274 -19.48 9.51 7.05
CA ALA A 274 -19.88 9.92 8.39
C ALA A 274 -18.63 10.29 9.22
N SER A 275 -18.80 11.15 10.22
CA SER A 275 -17.70 11.47 11.15
C SER A 275 -17.26 10.26 11.96
N ALA A 276 -18.22 9.42 12.38
CA ALA A 276 -18.00 8.18 13.12
C ALA A 276 -18.97 7.09 12.64
N PRO A 277 -18.62 6.34 11.56
CA PRO A 277 -19.37 5.16 11.16
C PRO A 277 -19.43 4.12 12.29
N ALA A 278 -20.54 3.39 12.36
CA ALA A 278 -20.74 2.33 13.34
C ALA A 278 -19.94 1.07 12.96
N PHE A 279 -18.69 1.00 13.40
CA PHE A 279 -17.85 -0.20 13.30
C PHE A 279 -17.96 -1.06 14.56
N VAL A 280 -17.71 -2.36 14.46
CA VAL A 280 -17.71 -3.29 15.62
C VAL A 280 -16.76 -2.81 16.71
N ASN A 281 -15.50 -2.52 16.37
CA ASN A 281 -14.53 -1.93 17.30
C ASN A 281 -13.40 -1.19 16.56
N ARG A 282 -13.61 0.09 16.24
CA ARG A 282 -12.60 0.94 15.58
C ARG A 282 -11.26 1.00 16.32
N GLN A 283 -11.28 1.06 17.66
CA GLN A 283 -10.06 1.19 18.46
C GLN A 283 -9.16 -0.05 18.34
N ALA A 284 -9.76 -1.22 18.14
CA ALA A 284 -9.06 -2.47 17.87
C ALA A 284 -8.87 -2.77 16.37
N PHE A 285 -9.18 -1.81 15.48
CA PHE A 285 -9.20 -1.99 14.01
C PHE A 285 -10.15 -3.10 13.51
N ASP A 286 -11.15 -3.47 14.31
CA ASP A 286 -12.29 -4.25 13.83
C ASP A 286 -13.27 -3.29 13.13
N LEU A 287 -13.02 -3.11 11.83
CA LEU A 287 -13.73 -2.18 10.96
C LEU A 287 -14.90 -2.86 10.22
N GLN A 288 -15.33 -4.04 10.66
CA GLN A 288 -16.58 -4.62 10.18
C GLN A 288 -17.76 -3.67 10.53
N PRO A 289 -18.78 -3.54 9.68
CA PRO A 289 -20.01 -2.85 10.03
C PRO A 289 -20.61 -3.45 11.32
N ALA A 290 -20.93 -2.61 12.30
CA ALA A 290 -21.65 -3.04 13.49
C ALA A 290 -23.11 -3.37 13.15
N ALA A 291 -23.77 -4.18 13.98
CA ALA A 291 -25.17 -4.53 13.78
C ALA A 291 -26.06 -3.28 13.61
N GLY A 292 -26.87 -3.28 12.54
CA GLY A 292 -27.75 -2.15 12.20
C GLY A 292 -27.06 -0.95 11.55
N ALA A 293 -25.76 -1.04 11.23
CA ALA A 293 -25.07 -0.01 10.48
C ALA A 293 -25.78 0.25 9.13
N PRO A 294 -26.01 1.52 8.73
CA PRO A 294 -26.75 1.87 7.52
C PRO A 294 -25.99 1.58 6.22
N PHE A 295 -24.79 1.02 6.33
CA PHE A 295 -23.91 0.68 5.23
C PHE A 295 -23.75 -0.85 5.03
N ILE A 296 -24.58 -1.63 5.73
CA ILE A 296 -24.84 -3.06 5.48
C ILE A 296 -25.87 -3.18 4.34
N ASP A 297 -25.66 -4.10 3.41
CA ASP A 297 -26.50 -4.40 2.22
C ASP A 297 -26.78 -3.18 1.32
N ALA A 298 -26.06 -2.07 1.53
CA ALA A 298 -26.34 -0.76 0.93
C ALA A 298 -25.49 -0.44 -0.30
N GLY A 299 -24.52 -1.30 -0.62
CA GLY A 299 -23.66 -1.15 -1.78
C GLY A 299 -24.35 -1.54 -3.08
N SER A 300 -23.85 -1.00 -4.19
CA SER A 300 -24.27 -1.38 -5.54
C SER A 300 -23.18 -2.22 -6.22
N GLN A 301 -23.56 -3.14 -7.11
CA GLN A 301 -22.60 -4.02 -7.80
C GLN A 301 -21.56 -3.20 -8.59
N PRO A 302 -20.25 -3.32 -8.27
CA PRO A 302 -19.20 -2.55 -8.96
C PRO A 302 -19.02 -2.86 -10.45
N GLY A 303 -19.37 -4.08 -10.88
CA GLY A 303 -19.27 -4.49 -12.28
C GLY A 303 -17.84 -4.73 -12.74
N ILE A 304 -17.56 -4.39 -14.00
CA ILE A 304 -16.31 -4.67 -14.70
C ILE A 304 -15.75 -3.36 -15.27
N ALA A 305 -14.46 -3.13 -15.09
CA ALA A 305 -13.74 -1.99 -15.68
C ALA A 305 -13.69 -2.08 -17.21
N ALA A 306 -13.39 -0.97 -17.88
CA ALA A 306 -13.28 -0.94 -19.35
C ALA A 306 -12.21 -1.92 -19.90
N THR A 307 -11.22 -2.26 -19.07
CA THR A 307 -10.15 -3.23 -19.34
C THR A 307 -10.57 -4.70 -19.19
N GLY A 308 -11.79 -4.98 -18.71
CA GLY A 308 -12.27 -6.33 -18.44
C GLY A 308 -11.98 -6.84 -17.01
N VAL A 309 -11.34 -6.03 -16.16
CA VAL A 309 -11.06 -6.40 -14.75
C VAL A 309 -12.34 -6.29 -13.92
N SER A 310 -12.71 -7.35 -13.19
CA SER A 310 -13.79 -7.30 -12.21
C SER A 310 -13.45 -6.33 -11.08
N LEU A 311 -14.39 -5.45 -10.76
CA LEU A 311 -14.29 -4.51 -9.64
C LEU A 311 -14.91 -5.04 -8.35
N VAL A 312 -15.54 -6.23 -8.40
CA VAL A 312 -16.20 -6.84 -7.23
C VAL A 312 -15.13 -7.38 -6.28
N PRO A 313 -15.07 -6.90 -5.01
CA PRO A 313 -14.13 -7.42 -4.03
C PRO A 313 -14.47 -8.86 -3.67
N MET A 314 -13.46 -9.75 -3.71
CA MET A 314 -13.61 -11.18 -3.38
C MET A 314 -12.97 -11.55 -2.05
N ASN A 315 -12.21 -10.63 -1.46
CA ASN A 315 -11.46 -10.85 -0.23
C ASN A 315 -11.54 -9.62 0.68
N GLU A 316 -11.10 -9.82 1.91
CA GLU A 316 -10.92 -8.78 2.93
C GLU A 316 -9.51 -8.89 3.51
N TYR A 317 -8.95 -7.76 3.94
CA TYR A 317 -7.68 -7.74 4.64
C TYR A 317 -7.83 -8.28 6.06
N VAL A 318 -6.90 -9.15 6.48
CA VAL A 318 -6.80 -9.63 7.86
C VAL A 318 -5.45 -9.21 8.41
N ASP A 319 -5.46 -8.58 9.58
CA ASP A 319 -4.23 -8.13 10.20
C ASP A 319 -3.45 -9.29 10.85
N VAL A 320 -2.13 -9.39 10.73
CA VAL A 320 -1.22 -8.58 9.88
C VAL A 320 -0.97 -9.29 8.55
N ALA A 321 -1.03 -8.53 7.46
CA ALA A 321 -0.63 -8.94 6.10
C ALA A 321 -1.21 -10.29 5.65
N ARG A 322 -2.51 -10.51 5.92
CA ARG A 322 -3.26 -11.71 5.55
C ARG A 322 -4.54 -11.33 4.84
N THR A 323 -5.27 -12.35 4.42
CA THR A 323 -6.57 -12.20 3.78
C THR A 323 -7.50 -13.33 4.15
N ARG A 324 -8.80 -13.07 3.98
CA ARG A 324 -9.86 -14.07 4.00
C ARG A 324 -10.84 -13.77 2.88
N THR A 325 -11.61 -14.77 2.46
CA THR A 325 -12.69 -14.59 1.49
C THR A 325 -13.73 -13.61 2.03
N ARG A 326 -14.17 -12.67 1.17
CA ARG A 326 -15.29 -11.78 1.45
C ARG A 326 -16.58 -12.56 1.23
N THR A 327 -17.29 -12.87 2.31
CA THR A 327 -18.55 -13.63 2.24
C THR A 327 -19.71 -12.65 2.25
N VAL A 328 -20.25 -12.37 1.06
CA VAL A 328 -21.40 -11.47 0.90
C VAL A 328 -22.68 -12.20 1.34
N ALA A 329 -23.44 -11.58 2.23
CA ALA A 329 -24.70 -12.11 2.73
C ALA A 329 -25.83 -11.11 2.48
N GLY A 330 -26.41 -11.14 1.29
CA GLY A 330 -27.45 -10.19 0.87
C GLY A 330 -26.96 -9.27 -0.25
N GLY A 331 -27.16 -7.97 -0.08
CA GLY A 331 -26.49 -6.94 -0.87
C GLY A 331 -25.01 -6.89 -0.52
N ILE A 332 -24.21 -6.24 -1.36
CA ILE A 332 -22.79 -6.01 -1.02
C ILE A 332 -22.71 -4.88 0.01
N ASP A 333 -21.96 -5.07 1.08
CA ASP A 333 -21.72 -4.01 2.05
C ASP A 333 -20.83 -2.90 1.48
N ILE A 334 -21.03 -1.66 1.93
CA ILE A 334 -20.14 -0.53 1.62
C ILE A 334 -18.92 -0.63 2.55
N GLY A 335 -17.72 -0.48 2.00
CA GLY A 335 -16.45 -0.52 2.72
C GLY A 335 -15.65 -1.80 2.50
N ALA A 336 -14.50 -1.88 3.17
CA ALA A 336 -13.51 -2.94 3.02
C ALA A 336 -13.95 -4.31 3.58
N TYR A 337 -14.98 -4.31 4.43
CA TYR A 337 -15.47 -5.49 5.14
C TYR A 337 -16.98 -5.67 4.95
N GLU A 338 -17.42 -6.91 4.87
CA GLU A 338 -18.79 -7.34 5.14
C GLU A 338 -19.02 -7.43 6.66
N ALA A 339 -20.26 -7.18 7.06
CA ALA A 339 -20.77 -7.50 8.37
C ALA A 339 -20.65 -9.00 8.64
N ALA A 340 -20.42 -9.36 9.90
CA ALA A 340 -20.47 -10.76 10.29
C ALA A 340 -21.88 -11.33 10.06
N VAL A 341 -21.96 -12.48 9.41
CA VAL A 341 -23.21 -13.24 9.31
C VAL A 341 -23.53 -13.78 10.70
N ASN A 342 -24.63 -13.33 11.30
CA ASN A 342 -25.14 -13.89 12.56
C ASN A 342 -25.78 -15.26 12.34
#